data_AF-A0A0Q9PSW9-F1
#
_entry.id   AF-A0A0Q9PSW9-F1
#
_cell.length_a   1.000
_cell.length_b   1.000
_cell.length_c   1.000
_cell.angle_alpha   90.00
_cell.angle_beta   90.00
_cell.angle_gamma   90.00
#
_symmetry.space_group_name_H-M   'P 1'
#
loop_
_entity.id
_entity.type
_entity.pdbx_description
1 polymer ?
#
loop_
_entity_poly.entity_id
_entity_poly.type
_entity_poly.pdbx_seq_one_letter_code
_entity_poly.pdbx_strand_id
1 'polypeptide(L)'
;MQQQGITVFQSETPGDSLTLRYGPLVGQAVGSFPNLVRPGVFEGPFFLIDIDGAWTPPSGVIPEFDVEDILQVCDRLHSPIKDVFESLISEKLRNEVLRNDG
;
A
#
# COMPACT_ATOMS: atom_id res chain seq x y z
N MET A 1 -11.74 3.01 20.41
CA MET A 1 -11.73 2.33 19.10
C MET A 1 -11.26 3.33 18.07
N GLN A 2 -10.13 3.08 17.41
CA GLN A 2 -9.76 3.82 16.19
C GLN A 2 -10.59 3.22 15.05
N GLN A 3 -11.39 4.02 14.37
CA GLN A 3 -12.22 3.56 13.26
C GLN A 3 -11.43 3.76 11.97
N GLN A 4 -11.02 2.65 11.35
CA GLN A 4 -10.40 2.64 10.03
C GLN A 4 -11.47 2.31 8.98
N GLY A 5 -11.40 2.98 7.83
CA GLY A 5 -12.09 2.58 6.62
C GLY A 5 -11.28 1.52 5.89
N ILE A 6 -11.95 0.51 5.35
CA ILE A 6 -11.36 -0.49 4.47
C ILE A 6 -12.25 -0.67 3.24
N THR A 7 -11.63 -0.62 2.06
CA THR A 7 -12.29 -0.95 0.80
C THR A 7 -11.45 -1.97 0.06
N VAL A 8 -12.10 -3.01 -0.46
CA VAL A 8 -11.45 -4.06 -1.25
C VAL A 8 -12.05 -4.04 -2.66
N PHE A 9 -11.18 -3.98 -3.65
CA PHE A 9 -11.52 -4.01 -5.07
C PHE A 9 -10.99 -5.32 -5.66
N GLN A 10 -11.79 -5.97 -6.48
CA GLN A 10 -11.32 -7.08 -7.32
C GLN A 10 -10.84 -6.52 -8.66
N SER A 11 -9.75 -7.07 -9.19
CA SER A 11 -9.28 -6.73 -10.53
C SER A 11 -9.95 -7.64 -11.58
N GLU A 12 -9.78 -7.30 -12.86
CA GLU A 12 -10.23 -8.17 -13.97
C GLU A 12 -9.44 -9.49 -14.02
N THR A 13 -8.23 -9.52 -13.46
CA THR A 13 -7.43 -10.74 -13.37
C THR A 13 -7.91 -11.60 -12.20
N PRO A 14 -8.29 -12.87 -12.43
CA PRO A 14 -8.80 -13.73 -11.37
C PRO A 14 -7.84 -13.88 -10.20
N GLY A 15 -8.38 -13.76 -8.98
CA GLY A 15 -7.62 -13.90 -7.74
C GLY A 15 -6.93 -12.63 -7.27
N ASP A 16 -6.88 -11.58 -8.10
CA ASP A 16 -6.32 -10.29 -7.69
C ASP A 16 -7.31 -9.47 -6.86
N SER A 17 -6.74 -8.78 -5.89
CA SER A 17 -7.44 -7.76 -5.13
C SER A 17 -6.52 -6.61 -4.76
N LEU A 18 -7.12 -5.43 -4.66
CA LEU A 18 -6.48 -4.24 -4.10
C LEU A 18 -7.26 -3.83 -2.85
N THR A 19 -6.55 -3.64 -1.74
CA THR A 19 -7.11 -3.17 -0.48
C THR A 19 -6.62 -1.76 -0.22
N LEU A 20 -7.54 -0.84 0.07
CA LEU A 20 -7.26 0.49 0.58
C LEU A 20 -7.70 0.56 2.05
N ARG A 21 -6.76 0.81 2.96
CA ARG A 21 -7.00 1.05 4.38
C ARG A 21 -6.67 2.49 4.70
N TYR A 22 -7.57 3.19 5.37
CA TYR A 22 -7.37 4.60 5.68
C TYR A 22 -8.03 5.03 6.98
N GLY A 23 -7.44 6.01 7.65
CA GLY A 23 -8.06 6.61 8.83
C GLY A 23 -7.07 7.23 9.80
N PRO A 24 -7.57 8.00 10.79
CA PRO A 24 -6.75 8.60 11.82
C PRO A 24 -6.25 7.54 12.82
N LEU A 25 -4.95 7.55 13.10
CA LEU A 25 -4.29 6.69 14.08
C LEU A 25 -3.41 7.53 15.02
N VAL A 26 -3.02 6.92 16.14
CA VAL A 26 -2.09 7.52 17.11
C VAL A 26 -1.02 6.50 17.45
N GLY A 27 0.24 6.94 17.43
CA GLY A 27 1.40 6.11 17.75
C GLY A 27 2.45 6.22 16.66
N GLN A 28 3.00 5.08 16.25
CA GLN A 28 4.05 4.99 15.24
C GLN A 28 3.48 4.37 13.96
N ALA A 29 3.64 5.04 12.82
CA ALA A 29 3.21 4.50 11.53
C ALA A 29 4.01 3.25 11.09
N VAL A 30 5.28 3.19 11.50
CA VAL A 30 6.14 2.03 11.33
C VAL A 30 6.72 1.68 12.70
N GLY A 31 6.44 0.48 13.18
CA GLY A 31 6.95 0.01 14.47
C GLY A 31 8.47 -0.06 14.48
N SER A 32 9.05 0.21 15.64
CA SER A 32 10.47 0.03 15.91
C SER A 32 10.62 -1.03 16.99
N PHE A 33 11.40 -2.07 16.72
CA PHE A 33 11.55 -3.24 17.58
C PHE A 33 13.03 -3.44 17.94
N PRO A 34 13.36 -4.15 19.02
CA PRO A 34 14.75 -4.35 19.44
C PRO A 34 15.67 -4.91 18.33
N ASN A 35 15.12 -5.77 17.46
CA ASN A 35 15.87 -6.39 16.36
C ASN A 35 15.65 -5.68 15.01
N LEU A 36 14.81 -4.65 14.96
CA LEU A 36 14.50 -3.88 13.76
C LEU A 36 14.23 -2.43 14.17
N VAL A 37 15.32 -1.69 14.38
CA VAL A 37 15.27 -0.32 14.88
C VAL A 37 15.07 0.65 13.73
N ARG A 38 14.03 1.47 13.82
CA ARG A 38 13.85 2.65 12.97
C ARG A 38 14.30 3.90 13.73
N PRO A 39 15.37 4.59 13.32
CA PRO A 39 15.76 5.86 13.93
C PRO A 39 14.71 6.95 13.66
N GLY A 40 14.51 7.87 14.60
CA GLY A 40 13.65 9.05 14.40
C GLY A 40 12.17 8.73 14.23
N VAL A 41 11.66 7.74 14.98
CA VAL A 41 10.23 7.40 14.90
C VAL A 41 9.40 8.56 15.42
N PHE A 42 8.60 9.16 14.53
CA PHE A 42 7.55 10.07 14.93
C PHE A 42 6.50 9.29 15.72
N GLU A 43 6.21 9.77 16.93
CA GLU A 43 5.16 9.24 17.79
C GLU A 43 4.10 10.33 17.98
N GLY A 44 2.87 10.05 17.56
CA GLY A 44 1.81 11.04 17.61
C GLY A 44 0.62 10.71 16.71
N PRO A 45 -0.30 11.66 16.53
CA PRO A 45 -1.41 11.50 15.60
C PRO A 45 -0.90 11.51 14.16
N PHE A 46 -1.40 10.58 13.35
CA PHE A 46 -1.16 10.53 11.92
C PHE A 46 -2.42 10.04 11.18
N PHE A 47 -2.49 10.33 9.88
CA PHE A 47 -3.52 9.77 9.02
C PHE A 47 -2.89 8.67 8.17
N LEU A 48 -3.39 7.43 8.31
CA LEU A 48 -2.92 6.30 7.53
C LEU A 48 -3.59 6.29 6.16
N ILE A 49 -2.78 6.06 5.12
CA ILE A 49 -3.20 5.61 3.80
C ILE A 49 -2.31 4.42 3.48
N ASP A 50 -2.90 3.24 3.42
CA ASP A 50 -2.22 1.98 3.16
C ASP A 50 -2.90 1.29 1.98
N ILE A 51 -2.12 0.98 0.95
CA ILE A 51 -2.60 0.41 -0.31
C ILE A 51 -1.82 -0.89 -0.53
N ASP A 52 -2.56 -1.98 -0.70
CA ASP A 52 -2.00 -3.32 -0.68
C ASP A 52 -2.61 -4.15 -1.82
N GLY A 53 -1.74 -4.79 -2.61
CA GLY A 53 -2.11 -5.64 -3.74
C GLY A 53 -1.88 -7.10 -3.37
N ALA A 54 -2.90 -7.93 -3.51
CA ALA A 54 -2.84 -9.34 -3.17
C ALA A 54 -3.36 -10.22 -4.31
N TRP A 55 -2.77 -11.40 -4.44
CA TRP A 55 -3.22 -12.44 -5.37
C TRP A 55 -3.47 -13.74 -4.62
N THR A 56 -4.57 -14.41 -4.97
CA THR A 56 -4.87 -15.78 -4.53
C THR A 56 -4.94 -16.69 -5.76
N PRO A 57 -4.30 -17.88 -5.76
CA PRO A 57 -4.37 -18.80 -6.89
C PRO A 57 -5.82 -19.17 -7.23
N PRO A 58 -6.31 -18.93 -8.46
CA PRO A 58 -7.71 -19.20 -8.82
C PRO A 58 -8.09 -20.67 -8.69
N SER A 59 -7.14 -21.58 -8.93
CA SER A 59 -7.31 -23.03 -8.80
C SER A 59 -7.15 -23.53 -7.35
N GLY A 60 -6.75 -22.67 -6.42
CA GLY A 60 -6.34 -23.06 -5.06
C GLY A 60 -5.03 -23.84 -4.99
N VAL A 61 -4.37 -24.08 -6.13
CA VAL A 61 -3.09 -24.78 -6.22
C VAL A 61 -1.97 -23.75 -6.19
N ILE A 62 -1.02 -23.93 -5.27
CA ILE A 62 0.20 -23.11 -5.21
C ILE A 62 1.09 -23.53 -6.38
N PRO A 63 1.50 -22.59 -7.27
CA PRO A 63 2.40 -22.90 -8.37
C PRO A 63 3.78 -23.34 -7.87
N GLU A 64 4.54 -24.00 -8.74
CA GLU A 64 5.96 -24.28 -8.47
C GLU A 64 6.74 -22.96 -8.34
N PHE A 65 7.82 -22.98 -7.55
CA PHE A 65 8.64 -21.79 -7.39
C PHE A 65 9.36 -21.47 -8.70
N ASP A 66 9.04 -20.31 -9.26
CA ASP A 66 9.75 -19.71 -10.36
C ASP A 66 9.95 -18.22 -10.08
N VAL A 67 11.17 -17.73 -10.30
CA VAL A 67 11.54 -16.35 -9.97
C VAL A 67 10.84 -15.36 -10.90
N GLU A 68 10.75 -15.68 -12.18
CA GLU A 68 10.17 -14.81 -13.20
C GLU A 68 8.66 -14.67 -12.97
N ASP A 69 7.97 -15.77 -12.69
CA ASP A 69 6.55 -15.76 -12.33
C ASP A 69 6.27 -14.91 -11.09
N ILE A 70 7.12 -15.01 -10.06
CA ILE A 70 7.01 -14.19 -8.85
C ILE A 70 7.17 -12.70 -9.16
N LEU A 71 8.19 -12.34 -9.94
CA LEU A 71 8.43 -10.95 -10.32
C LEU A 71 7.27 -10.39 -11.14
N GLN A 72 6.74 -11.15 -12.09
CA GLN A 72 5.58 -10.77 -12.89
C GLN A 72 4.33 -10.57 -12.03
N VAL A 73 4.10 -11.43 -11.03
CA VAL A 73 2.99 -11.25 -10.07
C VAL A 73 3.20 -9.98 -9.24
N CYS A 74 4.41 -9.74 -8.74
CA CYS A 74 4.74 -8.54 -7.96
C CYS A 74 4.52 -7.26 -8.78
N ASP A 75 5.04 -7.19 -10.01
CA ASP A 75 4.91 -6.04 -10.89
C ASP A 75 3.43 -5.75 -11.20
N ARG A 76 2.67 -6.80 -11.54
CA ARG A 76 1.25 -6.72 -11.83
C ARG A 76 0.43 -6.24 -10.63
N LEU A 77 0.69 -6.77 -9.44
CA LEU A 77 0.00 -6.36 -8.20
C LEU A 77 0.38 -4.94 -7.76
N HIS A 78 1.62 -4.52 -8.05
CA HIS A 78 2.10 -3.19 -7.71
C HIS A 78 1.63 -2.11 -8.68
N SER A 79 1.45 -2.45 -9.96
CA SER A 79 1.07 -1.50 -11.02
C SER A 79 -0.13 -0.60 -10.65
N PRO A 80 -1.28 -1.10 -10.16
CA PRO A 80 -2.43 -0.24 -9.84
C PRO A 80 -2.20 0.63 -8.60
N ILE A 81 -1.29 0.25 -7.70
CA ILE A 81 -1.01 0.99 -6.46
C ILE A 81 -0.48 2.39 -6.79
N LYS A 82 0.39 2.48 -7.81
CA LYS A 82 0.93 3.75 -8.28
C LYS A 82 -0.18 4.71 -8.69
N ASP A 83 -1.11 4.26 -9.52
CA ASP A 83 -2.19 5.08 -10.06
C ASP A 83 -3.14 5.54 -8.93
N VAL A 84 -3.48 4.64 -8.01
CA VAL A 84 -4.29 4.98 -6.83
C VAL A 84 -3.56 6.02 -5.98
N PHE A 85 -2.29 5.81 -5.65
CA PHE A 85 -1.50 6.75 -4.86
C PHE A 85 -1.46 8.12 -5.53
N GLU A 86 -1.14 8.19 -6.82
CA GLU A 86 -1.12 9.43 -7.57
C GLU A 86 -2.49 10.12 -7.59
N SER A 87 -3.60 9.38 -7.70
CA SER A 87 -4.95 9.96 -7.67
C SER A 87 -5.29 10.64 -6.34
N LEU A 88 -4.66 10.22 -5.24
CA LEU A 88 -4.86 10.83 -3.91
C LEU A 88 -4.07 12.14 -3.73
N ILE A 89 -3.08 12.40 -4.59
CA ILE A 89 -2.27 13.62 -4.52
C ILE A 89 -3.03 14.77 -5.19
N SER A 90 -3.59 15.65 -4.36
CA SER A 90 -4.21 16.89 -4.84
C SER A 90 -3.23 17.75 -5.65
N GLU A 91 -3.74 18.54 -6.61
CA GLU A 91 -2.94 19.50 -7.39
C GLU A 91 -2.12 20.43 -6.50
N LYS A 92 -2.68 20.87 -5.37
CA LYS A 92 -1.95 21.67 -4.38
C LYS A 92 -0.69 20.95 -3.89
N LEU A 93 -0.81 19.70 -3.45
CA LEU A 93 0.33 18.90 -2.97
C LEU A 93 1.32 18.59 -4.11
N ARG A 94 0.83 18.39 -5.34
CA ARG A 94 1.69 18.21 -6.51
C ARG A 94 2.58 19.43 -6.72
N ASN A 95 2.02 20.64 -6.63
CA ASN A 95 2.76 21.88 -6.86
C ASN A 95 3.66 22.23 -5.66
N GLU A 96 3.15 22.16 -4.43
CA GLU A 96 3.86 22.60 -3.23
C GLU A 96 4.94 21.62 -2.73
N VAL A 97 4.79 20.32 -2.98
CA VAL A 97 5.69 19.29 -2.43
C VAL A 97 6.51 18.57 -3.50
N LEU A 98 5.89 18.22 -4.64
CA LEU A 98 6.54 17.37 -5.66
C LEU A 98 7.22 18.15 -6.78
N ARG A 99 6.66 19.26 -7.23
CA ARG A 99 7.21 20.08 -8.33
C ARG A 99 8.23 21.12 -7.85
N ASN A 100 8.17 21.53 -6.59
CA ASN A 100 9.12 22.46 -5.98
C ASN A 100 9.32 23.72 -6.87
N ASP A 101 8.23 24.35 -7.28
CA ASP A 101 8.27 25.68 -7.92
C ASP A 101 8.56 26.73 -6.84
N GLY A 102 9.83 26.81 -6.44
CA GLY A 102 10.44 27.88 -5.66
C GLY A 102 11.39 28.70 -6.51
#